data_AF-A0A932FBC0-F1
#
_entry.id   AF-A0A932FBC0-F1
#
_cell.length_a   1.000
_cell.length_b   1.000
_cell.length_c   1.000
_cell.angle_alpha   90.00
_cell.angle_beta   90.00
_cell.angle_gamma   90.00
#
_symmetry.space_group_name_H-M   'P 1'
#
loop_
_entity.id
_entity.type
_entity.pdbx_description
1 polymer ?
#
loop_
_entity_poly.entity_id
_entity_poly.type
_entity_poly.pdbx_seq_one_letter_code
_entity_poly.pdbx_strand_id
1 'polypeptide(L)'
;MVMADEPDDDLIREMYAKFGLAYYQSECLHRELCIVLAWSGLPSRELITRPRVEERLAQAFSLTLGDVVTKLDSVLPTELAGEMREAVETRNFLAHQFWFERAHLMFSVKNVQQLIAELDEYASMFDRLDARVSVWSEPMHARLGLTEEVLEQSSSRILAGESEEPLLDRRAIKDLEKRLNRRQRLIRVWEFALERGGRCLIFQLADGSMWQLCDVGLGLTRFQEVGPGWTEHAAITPYLPADILPRPQAIAPWEYEFTLAQGAVLWVKPGTQGQTFKWGVRRSRASAEQGPALDGDSASRYPR
;
A
#
# COMPACT_ATOMS: atom_id res chain seq x y z
N MET A 1 25.75 -35.26 43.24
CA MET A 1 26.56 -34.03 43.07
C MET A 1 25.58 -32.97 42.61
N VAL A 2 25.38 -31.92 43.42
CA VAL A 2 24.26 -30.97 43.29
C VAL A 2 24.46 -30.13 42.03
N MET A 3 23.49 -30.19 41.10
CA MET A 3 23.37 -29.34 39.91
C MET A 3 22.99 -27.91 40.37
N ALA A 4 23.97 -27.15 40.87
CA ALA A 4 23.73 -25.84 41.47
C ALA A 4 23.80 -24.67 40.46
N ASP A 5 23.95 -24.94 39.16
CA ASP A 5 24.05 -23.92 38.10
C ASP A 5 23.03 -24.14 36.97
N GLU A 6 22.03 -25.00 37.18
CA GLU A 6 20.95 -25.19 36.21
C GLU A 6 19.94 -24.04 36.33
N PRO A 7 19.55 -23.40 35.23
CA PRO A 7 18.55 -22.33 35.24
C PRO A 7 17.19 -22.87 35.67
N ASP A 8 16.47 -22.08 36.49
CA ASP A 8 15.10 -22.39 36.85
C ASP A 8 14.11 -22.07 35.71
N ASP A 9 12.87 -22.55 35.86
CA ASP A 9 11.80 -22.36 34.87
C ASP A 9 11.48 -20.88 34.63
N ASP A 10 11.66 -20.03 35.65
CA ASP A 10 11.39 -18.60 35.56
C ASP A 10 12.40 -17.89 34.67
N LEU A 11 13.69 -18.20 34.82
CA LEU A 11 14.76 -17.64 34.00
C LEU A 11 14.66 -18.10 32.54
N ILE A 12 14.32 -19.38 32.30
CA ILE A 12 14.08 -19.89 30.94
C ILE A 12 12.86 -19.21 30.30
N ARG A 13 11.77 -19.02 31.06
CA ARG A 13 10.58 -18.30 30.59
C ARG A 13 10.89 -16.85 30.26
N GLU A 14 11.72 -16.18 31.06
CA GLU A 14 12.19 -14.82 30.78
C GLU A 14 12.95 -14.77 29.46
N MET A 15 13.90 -15.68 29.23
CA MET A 15 14.63 -15.76 27.96
C MET A 15 13.69 -15.92 26.75
N TYR A 16 12.68 -16.79 26.84
CA TYR A 16 11.68 -16.91 25.78
C TYR A 16 10.86 -15.63 25.58
N ALA A 17 10.48 -14.94 26.66
CA ALA A 17 9.78 -13.67 26.58
C ALA A 17 10.63 -12.58 25.92
N LYS A 18 11.93 -12.54 26.22
CA LYS A 18 12.90 -11.62 25.62
C LYS A 18 13.11 -11.89 24.12
N PHE A 19 13.13 -13.16 23.71
CA PHE A 19 13.14 -13.51 22.29
C PHE A 19 11.87 -13.01 21.60
N GLY A 20 10.71 -13.22 22.23
CA GLY A 20 9.43 -12.72 21.73
C GLY A 20 9.41 -11.21 21.59
N LEU A 21 9.96 -10.48 22.56
CA LEU A 21 10.06 -9.01 22.53
C LEU A 21 10.97 -8.53 21.38
N ALA A 22 12.17 -9.10 21.24
CA ALA A 22 13.09 -8.74 20.17
C ALA A 22 12.47 -9.00 18.78
N TYR A 23 11.80 -10.14 18.61
CA TYR A 23 11.12 -10.46 17.36
C TYR A 23 9.93 -9.53 17.10
N TYR A 24 9.13 -9.23 18.12
CA TYR A 24 8.02 -8.28 18.05
C TYR A 24 8.47 -6.90 17.58
N GLN A 25 9.52 -6.34 18.21
CA GLN A 25 10.06 -5.03 17.80
C GLN A 25 10.63 -5.05 16.39
N SER A 26 11.23 -6.17 15.96
CA SER A 26 11.66 -6.32 14.56
C SER A 26 10.49 -6.26 13.57
N GLU A 27 9.31 -6.77 13.96
CA GLU A 27 8.10 -6.70 13.14
C GLU A 27 7.45 -5.31 13.19
N CYS A 28 7.54 -4.58 14.30
CA CYS A 28 7.15 -3.15 14.35
C CYS A 28 7.92 -2.33 13.31
N LEU A 29 9.27 -2.42 13.36
CA LEU A 29 10.14 -1.77 12.38
C LEU A 29 9.79 -2.17 10.94
N HIS A 30 9.55 -3.46 10.70
CA HIS A 30 9.15 -3.94 9.39
C HIS A 30 7.83 -3.31 8.90
N ARG A 31 6.83 -3.17 9.78
CA ARG A 31 5.54 -2.57 9.43
C ARG A 31 5.67 -1.09 9.13
N GLU A 32 6.42 -0.35 9.94
CA GLU A 32 6.67 1.07 9.70
C GLU A 32 7.38 1.29 8.36
N LEU A 33 8.42 0.52 8.06
CA LEU A 33 9.11 0.60 6.77
C LEU A 33 8.18 0.27 5.59
N CYS A 34 7.28 -0.70 5.73
CA CYS A 34 6.30 -0.98 4.69
C CYS A 34 5.36 0.20 4.44
N ILE A 35 4.90 0.83 5.52
CA ILE A 35 4.03 2.01 5.46
C ILE A 35 4.76 3.15 4.72
N VAL A 36 6.00 3.43 5.10
CA VAL A 36 6.83 4.44 4.43
C VAL A 36 7.06 4.11 2.95
N LEU A 37 7.33 2.84 2.61
CA LEU A 37 7.47 2.41 1.23
C LEU A 37 6.18 2.64 0.43
N ALA A 38 5.02 2.33 1.00
CA ALA A 38 3.73 2.57 0.36
C ALA A 38 3.53 4.07 0.07
N TRP A 39 3.88 4.94 1.02
CA TRP A 39 3.69 6.39 0.95
C TRP A 39 4.70 7.13 0.06
N SER A 40 5.93 6.63 -0.03
CA SER A 40 7.03 7.26 -0.76
C SER A 40 6.73 7.54 -2.24
N GLY A 41 5.94 6.69 -2.90
CA GLY A 41 5.55 6.89 -4.29
C GLY A 41 4.06 7.13 -4.50
N LEU A 42 3.39 7.76 -3.52
CA LEU A 42 2.08 8.37 -3.71
C LEU A 42 2.23 9.85 -4.10
N PRO A 43 1.35 10.39 -4.97
CA PRO A 43 1.30 11.81 -5.28
C PRO A 43 0.85 12.64 -4.06
N SER A 44 0.69 13.95 -4.23
CA SER A 44 0.18 14.82 -3.15
C SER A 44 -1.21 14.38 -2.68
N ARG A 45 -1.57 14.75 -1.44
CA ARG A 45 -2.84 14.41 -0.80
C ARG A 45 -4.07 14.68 -1.68
N GLU A 46 -4.02 15.72 -2.51
CA GLU A 46 -5.13 16.11 -3.36
C GLU A 46 -5.40 15.09 -4.46
N LEU A 47 -4.42 14.26 -4.82
CA LEU A 47 -4.44 13.36 -5.97
C LEU A 47 -4.54 11.87 -5.59
N ILE A 48 -4.48 11.52 -4.30
CA ILE A 48 -4.59 10.14 -3.85
C ILE A 48 -6.05 9.66 -3.79
N THR A 49 -6.26 8.36 -4.02
CA THR A 49 -7.53 7.68 -3.81
C THR A 49 -7.34 6.58 -2.79
N ARG A 50 -8.39 6.25 -2.02
CA ARG A 50 -8.31 5.18 -1.02
C ARG A 50 -7.84 3.85 -1.62
N PRO A 51 -8.36 3.36 -2.76
CA PRO A 51 -7.89 2.08 -3.27
C PRO A 51 -6.46 2.10 -3.79
N ARG A 52 -5.95 3.27 -4.20
CA ARG A 52 -4.54 3.40 -4.53
C ARG A 52 -3.66 3.25 -3.30
N VAL A 53 -4.06 3.85 -2.18
CA VAL A 53 -3.35 3.72 -0.90
C VAL A 53 -3.37 2.27 -0.43
N GLU A 54 -4.55 1.64 -0.44
CA GLU A 54 -4.73 0.24 -0.04
C GLU A 54 -3.92 -0.72 -0.91
N GLU A 55 -3.90 -0.53 -2.24
CA GLU A 55 -3.06 -1.31 -3.16
C GLU A 55 -1.58 -1.20 -2.78
N ARG A 56 -1.08 0.01 -2.51
CA ARG A 56 0.33 0.25 -2.18
C ARG A 56 0.71 -0.33 -0.82
N LEU A 57 -0.16 -0.19 0.18
CA LEU A 57 0.03 -0.79 1.50
C LEU A 57 0.03 -2.32 1.42
N ALA A 58 -0.93 -2.90 0.72
CA ALA A 58 -1.02 -4.35 0.57
C ALA A 58 0.16 -4.93 -0.20
N GLN A 59 0.66 -4.22 -1.23
CA GLN A 59 1.92 -4.56 -1.91
C GLN A 59 3.09 -4.52 -0.94
N ALA A 60 3.26 -3.43 -0.18
CA ALA A 60 4.37 -3.28 0.76
C ALA A 60 4.32 -4.35 1.87
N PHE A 61 3.16 -4.60 2.48
CA PHE A 61 2.98 -5.63 3.52
C PHE A 61 3.20 -7.06 3.04
N SER A 62 3.23 -7.30 1.72
CA SER A 62 3.52 -8.61 1.15
C SER A 62 5.01 -8.94 1.02
N LEU A 63 5.87 -7.94 1.28
CA LEU A 63 7.31 -8.02 1.18
C LEU A 63 7.94 -8.54 2.48
N THR A 64 9.18 -9.00 2.38
CA THR A 64 10.00 -9.27 3.56
C THR A 64 10.72 -7.99 4.03
N LEU A 65 11.19 -7.94 5.28
CA LEU A 65 11.97 -6.81 5.79
C LEU A 65 13.15 -6.46 4.85
N GLY A 66 13.89 -7.47 4.38
CA GLY A 66 14.99 -7.28 3.44
C GLY A 66 14.55 -6.69 2.09
N ASP A 67 13.43 -7.16 1.53
CA ASP A 67 12.87 -6.63 0.28
C ASP A 67 12.43 -5.16 0.43
N VAL A 68 11.84 -4.81 1.57
CA VAL A 68 11.39 -3.43 1.86
C VAL A 68 12.59 -2.50 1.99
N VAL A 69 13.60 -2.89 2.78
CA VAL A 69 14.86 -2.13 2.93
C VAL A 69 15.54 -1.94 1.57
N THR A 70 15.61 -2.99 0.76
CA THR A 70 16.19 -2.91 -0.60
C THR A 70 15.45 -1.91 -1.49
N LYS A 71 14.11 -1.86 -1.41
CA LYS A 71 13.31 -0.90 -2.17
C LYS A 71 13.43 0.54 -1.66
N LEU A 72 13.76 0.72 -0.38
CA LEU A 72 13.94 2.02 0.26
C LEU A 72 15.39 2.53 0.20
N ASP A 73 16.36 1.70 -0.23
CA ASP A 73 17.79 2.02 -0.20
C ASP A 73 18.14 3.35 -0.89
N SER A 74 17.46 3.68 -1.98
CA SER A 74 17.69 4.93 -2.72
C SER A 74 17.08 6.17 -2.09
N VAL A 75 16.18 6.02 -1.11
CA VAL A 75 15.48 7.13 -0.44
C VAL A 75 15.92 7.30 1.02
N LEU A 76 16.46 6.24 1.63
CA LEU A 76 16.98 6.29 2.99
C LEU A 76 18.26 7.14 3.07
N PRO A 77 18.45 7.92 4.14
CA PRO A 77 19.75 8.52 4.45
C PRO A 77 20.82 7.42 4.55
N THR A 78 22.04 7.68 4.06
CA THR A 78 23.12 6.69 3.99
C THR A 78 23.40 5.99 5.33
N GLU A 79 23.38 6.76 6.43
CA GLU A 79 23.58 6.23 7.78
C GLU A 79 22.46 5.26 8.16
N LEU A 80 21.19 5.68 7.98
CA LEU A 80 20.03 4.85 8.27
C LEU A 80 19.99 3.60 7.39
N ALA A 81 20.38 3.70 6.11
CA ALA A 81 20.46 2.56 5.21
C ALA A 81 21.48 1.50 5.67
N GLY A 82 22.60 1.94 6.27
CA GLY A 82 23.58 1.03 6.88
C GLY A 82 23.00 0.24 8.05
N GLU A 83 22.31 0.93 8.95
CA GLU A 83 21.70 0.32 10.14
C GLU A 83 20.50 -0.57 9.79
N MET A 84 19.75 -0.24 8.73
CA MET A 84 18.68 -1.10 8.22
C MET A 84 19.23 -2.44 7.70
N ARG A 85 20.43 -2.46 7.11
CA ARG A 85 21.06 -3.71 6.67
C ARG A 85 21.44 -4.59 7.87
N GLU A 86 22.00 -4.00 8.92
CA GLU A 86 22.30 -4.70 10.18
C GLU A 86 21.02 -5.23 10.85
N ALA A 87 19.94 -4.46 10.84
CA ALA A 87 18.64 -4.90 11.35
C ALA A 87 18.08 -6.11 10.57
N VAL A 88 18.23 -6.13 9.24
CA VAL A 88 17.85 -7.27 8.40
C VAL A 88 18.67 -8.52 8.76
N GLU A 89 19.98 -8.39 8.91
CA GLU A 89 20.87 -9.49 9.30
C GLU A 89 20.49 -10.05 10.67
N THR A 90 20.28 -9.18 11.66
CA THR A 90 19.87 -9.55 13.02
C THR A 90 18.52 -10.25 13.03
N ARG A 91 17.53 -9.75 12.27
CA ARG A 91 16.21 -10.37 12.16
C ARG A 91 16.29 -11.75 11.51
N ASN A 92 17.14 -11.91 10.48
CA ASN A 92 17.35 -13.21 9.84
C ASN A 92 18.02 -14.21 10.78
N PHE A 93 19.00 -13.76 11.57
CA PHE A 93 19.62 -14.57 12.62
C PHE A 93 18.58 -15.03 13.65
N LEU A 94 17.76 -14.12 14.20
CA LEU A 94 16.66 -14.44 15.11
C LEU A 94 15.67 -15.45 14.53
N ALA A 95 15.28 -15.27 13.26
CA ALA A 95 14.27 -16.10 12.60
C ALA A 95 14.76 -17.51 12.24
N HIS A 96 16.05 -17.69 11.96
CA HIS A 96 16.56 -18.92 11.32
C HIS A 96 17.65 -19.65 12.09
N GLN A 97 18.44 -18.93 12.89
CA GLN A 97 19.70 -19.45 13.43
C GLN A 97 19.74 -19.42 14.97
N PHE A 98 19.12 -18.43 15.61
CA PHE A 98 19.25 -18.18 17.04
C PHE A 98 19.12 -19.45 17.90
N TRP A 99 18.01 -20.18 17.77
CA TRP A 99 17.79 -21.37 18.59
C TRP A 99 18.79 -22.49 18.29
N PHE A 100 19.13 -22.71 17.02
CA PHE A 100 20.07 -23.77 16.65
C PHE A 100 21.48 -23.46 17.17
N GLU A 101 21.92 -22.21 17.04
CA GLU A 101 23.26 -21.80 17.46
C GLU A 101 23.36 -21.62 18.98
N ARG A 102 22.29 -21.20 19.66
CA ARG A 102 22.33 -20.82 21.08
C ARG A 102 21.76 -21.87 22.03
N ALA A 103 21.11 -22.94 21.55
CA ALA A 103 20.54 -23.99 22.41
C ALA A 103 21.54 -24.57 23.43
N HIS A 104 22.81 -24.73 23.05
CA HIS A 104 23.84 -25.28 23.93
C HIS A 104 24.16 -24.39 25.15
N LEU A 105 23.79 -23.12 25.11
CA LEU A 105 24.00 -22.15 26.20
C LEU A 105 22.86 -22.18 27.23
N MET A 106 21.75 -22.86 26.95
CA MET A 106 20.54 -22.80 27.78
C MET A 106 20.59 -23.64 29.08
N PHE A 107 21.72 -24.28 29.38
CA PHE A 107 21.86 -25.21 30.51
C PHE A 107 22.67 -24.64 31.69
N SER A 108 23.03 -23.35 31.65
CA SER A 108 23.73 -22.65 32.74
C SER A 108 23.07 -21.30 33.01
N VAL A 109 22.83 -20.97 34.28
CA VAL A 109 22.26 -19.68 34.71
C VAL A 109 23.01 -18.51 34.08
N LYS A 110 24.35 -18.53 34.15
CA LYS A 110 25.20 -17.47 33.59
C LYS A 110 24.98 -17.31 32.08
N ASN A 111 24.93 -18.41 31.35
CA ASN A 111 24.80 -18.39 29.90
C ASN A 111 23.39 -17.94 29.48
N VAL A 112 22.34 -18.33 30.21
CA VAL A 112 20.98 -17.84 29.95
C VAL A 112 20.87 -16.34 30.20
N GLN A 113 21.50 -15.82 31.25
CA GLN A 113 21.57 -14.37 31.49
C GLN A 113 22.29 -13.62 30.35
N GLN A 114 23.33 -14.22 29.76
CA GLN A 114 23.98 -13.65 28.58
C GLN A 114 23.06 -13.63 27.36
N LEU A 115 22.29 -14.70 27.13
CA LEU A 115 21.29 -14.74 26.05
C LEU A 115 20.20 -13.68 26.26
N ILE A 116 19.74 -13.49 27.50
CA ILE A 116 18.78 -12.43 27.84
C ILE A 116 19.35 -11.05 27.50
N ALA A 117 20.59 -10.77 27.89
CA ALA A 117 21.24 -9.50 27.58
C ALA A 117 21.38 -9.26 26.07
N GLU A 118 21.80 -10.28 25.31
CA GLU A 118 21.89 -10.22 23.84
C GLU A 118 20.51 -9.94 23.19
N LEU A 119 19.46 -10.60 23.67
CA LEU A 119 18.09 -10.37 23.19
C LEU A 119 17.59 -8.97 23.53
N ASP A 120 17.93 -8.43 24.70
CA ASP A 120 17.62 -7.05 25.10
C ASP A 120 18.35 -6.02 24.22
N GLU A 121 19.58 -6.32 23.78
CA GLU A 121 20.32 -5.48 22.84
C GLU A 121 19.64 -5.45 21.46
N TYR A 122 19.19 -6.60 20.94
CA TYR A 122 18.44 -6.65 19.67
C TYR A 122 17.10 -5.94 19.76
N ALA A 123 16.36 -6.18 20.84
CA ALA A 123 15.11 -5.49 21.16
C ALA A 123 15.30 -3.95 21.11
N SER A 124 16.28 -3.47 21.88
CA SER A 124 16.61 -2.05 21.94
C SER A 124 17.09 -1.48 20.60
N MET A 125 17.80 -2.27 19.79
CA MET A 125 18.22 -1.86 18.45
C MET A 125 17.01 -1.63 17.54
N PHE A 126 16.08 -2.59 17.45
CA PHE A 126 14.89 -2.46 16.61
C PHE A 126 14.02 -1.28 17.03
N ASP A 127 13.80 -1.10 18.34
CA ASP A 127 13.02 0.01 18.89
C ASP A 127 13.60 1.38 18.55
N ARG A 128 14.93 1.54 18.72
CA ARG A 128 15.62 2.79 18.34
C ARG A 128 15.54 3.07 16.85
N LEU A 129 15.65 2.03 16.02
CA LEU A 129 15.56 2.19 14.57
C LEU A 129 14.14 2.54 14.13
N ASP A 130 13.12 1.92 14.72
CA ASP A 130 11.72 2.24 14.47
C ASP A 130 11.43 3.73 14.76
N ALA A 131 11.80 4.19 15.96
CA ALA A 131 11.65 5.60 16.33
C ALA A 131 12.36 6.56 15.36
N ARG A 132 13.55 6.19 14.87
CA ARG A 132 14.29 7.01 13.89
C ARG A 132 13.62 7.02 12.52
N VAL A 133 13.06 5.89 12.08
CA VAL A 133 12.28 5.83 10.84
C VAL A 133 11.05 6.72 10.97
N SER A 134 10.34 6.67 12.10
CA SER A 134 9.17 7.53 12.34
C SER A 134 9.51 9.02 12.26
N VAL A 135 10.59 9.47 12.91
CA VAL A 135 11.04 10.87 12.82
C VAL A 135 11.43 11.24 11.38
N TRP A 136 12.13 10.35 10.68
CA TRP A 136 12.52 10.58 9.29
C TRP A 136 11.32 10.63 8.33
N SER A 137 10.25 9.88 8.61
CA SER A 137 9.05 9.79 7.78
C SER A 137 8.02 10.90 8.04
N GLU A 138 8.13 11.67 9.14
CA GLU A 138 7.24 12.80 9.47
C GLU A 138 6.97 13.77 8.30
N PRO A 139 7.96 14.24 7.52
CA PRO A 139 7.69 15.15 6.40
C PRO A 139 6.82 14.50 5.32
N MET A 140 6.90 13.17 5.17
CA MET A 140 6.07 12.40 4.25
C MET A 140 4.62 12.33 4.75
N HIS A 141 4.43 12.14 6.05
CA HIS A 141 3.11 12.10 6.69
C HIS A 141 2.40 13.45 6.53
N ALA A 142 3.13 14.54 6.82
CA ALA A 142 2.63 15.90 6.66
C ALA A 142 2.20 16.20 5.21
N ARG A 143 3.00 15.78 4.21
CA ARG A 143 2.67 15.92 2.78
C ARG A 143 1.38 15.18 2.38
N LEU A 144 1.08 14.06 3.04
CA LEU A 144 -0.13 13.28 2.81
C LEU A 144 -1.32 13.75 3.68
N GLY A 145 -1.09 14.72 4.57
CA GLY A 145 -2.09 15.24 5.51
C GLY A 145 -2.46 14.26 6.60
N LEU A 146 -1.53 13.38 6.98
CA LEU A 146 -1.58 12.56 8.18
C LEU A 146 -1.04 13.41 9.33
N THR A 147 -1.92 14.24 9.90
CA THR A 147 -1.57 15.05 11.07
C THR A 147 -1.64 14.21 12.34
N GLU A 148 -1.01 14.68 13.40
CA GLU A 148 -1.04 14.00 14.70
C GLU A 148 -2.47 13.71 15.16
N GLU A 149 -3.40 14.66 14.95
CA GLU A 149 -4.80 14.48 15.32
C GLU A 149 -5.48 13.35 14.53
N VAL A 150 -5.11 13.16 13.26
CA VAL A 150 -5.63 12.05 12.44
C VAL A 150 -5.09 10.71 12.93
N LEU A 151 -3.81 10.67 13.28
CA LEU A 151 -3.15 9.47 13.81
C LEU A 151 -3.73 9.09 15.18
N GLU A 152 -3.91 10.06 16.08
CA GLU A 152 -4.47 9.87 17.41
C GLU A 152 -5.94 9.40 17.34
N GLN A 153 -6.74 9.98 16.44
CA GLN A 153 -8.11 9.50 16.19
C GLN A 153 -8.13 8.06 15.68
N SER A 154 -7.21 7.71 14.78
CA SER A 154 -7.12 6.33 14.27
C SER A 154 -6.69 5.35 15.37
N SER A 155 -5.68 5.72 16.17
CA SER A 155 -5.21 4.96 17.32
C SER A 155 -6.34 4.73 18.34
N SER A 156 -7.11 5.77 18.66
CA SER A 156 -8.23 5.69 19.60
C SER A 156 -9.31 4.69 19.15
N ARG A 157 -9.62 4.63 17.84
CA ARG A 157 -10.57 3.65 17.28
C ARG A 157 -10.06 2.22 17.42
N ILE A 158 -8.78 1.99 17.14
CA ILE A 158 -8.14 0.68 17.31
C ILE A 158 -8.17 0.24 18.78
N LEU A 159 -7.82 1.15 19.71
CA LEU A 159 -7.87 0.88 21.15
C LEU A 159 -9.29 0.62 21.66
N ALA A 160 -10.31 1.21 21.01
CA ALA A 160 -11.71 0.92 21.28
C ALA A 160 -12.19 -0.43 20.71
N GLY A 161 -11.33 -1.16 20.00
CA GLY A 161 -11.64 -2.46 19.40
C GLY A 161 -12.43 -2.36 18.09
N GLU A 162 -12.45 -1.20 17.44
CA GLU A 162 -13.02 -1.08 16.10
C GLU A 162 -12.17 -1.87 15.11
N SER A 163 -12.81 -2.79 14.37
CA SER A 163 -12.13 -3.53 13.30
C SER A 163 -12.05 -2.68 12.05
N GLU A 164 -10.87 -2.62 11.44
CA GLU A 164 -10.73 -2.11 10.09
C GLU A 164 -10.96 -3.22 9.06
N GLU A 165 -11.37 -2.84 7.85
CA GLU A 165 -11.45 -3.78 6.74
C GLU A 165 -10.04 -4.28 6.41
N PRO A 166 -9.81 -5.60 6.33
CA PRO A 166 -8.49 -6.13 6.06
C PRO A 166 -8.04 -5.75 4.65
N LEU A 167 -6.76 -5.41 4.52
CA LEU A 167 -6.11 -5.26 3.23
C LEU A 167 -6.11 -6.59 2.46
N LEU A 168 -5.95 -6.49 1.14
CA LEU A 168 -5.82 -7.67 0.28
C LEU A 168 -4.62 -8.54 0.73
N ASP A 169 -4.85 -9.85 0.79
CA ASP A 169 -3.79 -10.80 1.11
C ASP A 169 -2.74 -10.90 -0.02
N ARG A 170 -1.63 -11.60 0.27
CA ARG A 170 -0.52 -11.77 -0.69
C ARG A 170 -0.95 -12.44 -2.00
N ARG A 171 -1.93 -13.35 -1.98
CA ARG A 171 -2.40 -14.03 -3.19
C ARG A 171 -3.26 -13.08 -4.02
N ALA A 172 -4.20 -12.41 -3.37
CA ALA A 172 -5.07 -11.41 -3.98
C ALA A 172 -4.26 -10.27 -4.61
N ILE A 173 -3.19 -9.80 -3.96
CA ILE A 173 -2.30 -8.79 -4.54
C ILE A 173 -1.55 -9.30 -5.76
N LYS A 174 -0.99 -10.52 -5.73
CA LYS A 174 -0.34 -11.09 -6.93
C LYS A 174 -1.31 -11.22 -8.10
N ASP A 175 -2.56 -11.59 -7.82
CA ASP A 175 -3.58 -11.71 -8.86
C ASP A 175 -4.03 -10.32 -9.36
N LEU A 176 -4.12 -9.31 -8.48
CA LEU A 176 -4.34 -7.92 -8.86
C LEU A 176 -3.22 -7.39 -9.76
N GLU A 177 -1.95 -7.59 -9.38
CA GLU A 177 -0.79 -7.16 -10.18
C GLU A 177 -0.77 -7.80 -11.57
N LYS A 178 -1.08 -9.08 -11.68
CA LYS A 178 -1.21 -9.76 -12.98
C LYS A 178 -2.30 -9.11 -13.84
N ARG A 179 -3.42 -8.70 -13.23
CA ARG A 179 -4.54 -8.07 -13.94
C ARG A 179 -4.19 -6.65 -14.39
N LEU A 180 -3.52 -5.89 -13.53
CA LEU A 180 -3.02 -4.55 -13.82
C LEU A 180 -2.05 -4.50 -15.01
N ASN A 181 -1.23 -5.54 -15.17
CA ASN A 181 -0.19 -5.63 -16.20
C ASN A 181 -0.65 -6.32 -17.50
N ARG A 182 -1.93 -6.69 -17.60
CA ARG A 182 -2.49 -7.37 -18.78
C ARG A 182 -3.65 -6.57 -19.35
N ARG A 183 -3.87 -6.72 -20.66
CA ARG A 183 -5.08 -6.17 -21.28
C ARG A 183 -6.32 -6.81 -20.65
N GLN A 184 -7.26 -5.96 -20.27
CA GLN A 184 -8.54 -6.32 -19.69
C GLN A 184 -9.66 -5.84 -20.61
N ARG A 185 -10.70 -6.66 -20.74
CA ARG A 185 -11.86 -6.29 -21.56
C ARG A 185 -12.84 -5.47 -20.73
N LEU A 186 -12.88 -4.17 -20.98
CA LEU A 186 -13.86 -3.24 -20.43
C LEU A 186 -15.19 -3.43 -21.14
N ILE A 187 -16.26 -3.69 -20.38
CA ILE A 187 -17.59 -3.96 -20.95
C ILE A 187 -18.59 -2.83 -20.67
N ARG A 188 -18.49 -2.15 -19.52
CA ARG A 188 -19.41 -1.08 -19.12
C ARG A 188 -18.68 -0.03 -18.30
N VAL A 189 -19.18 1.21 -18.35
CA VAL A 189 -18.80 2.28 -17.45
C VAL A 189 -20.07 2.85 -16.83
N TRP A 190 -20.10 2.88 -15.51
CA TRP A 190 -21.21 3.37 -14.70
C TRP A 190 -20.87 4.75 -14.16
N GLU A 191 -21.88 5.61 -14.08
CA GLU A 191 -21.82 6.88 -13.35
C GLU A 191 -22.86 6.94 -12.24
N PHE A 192 -22.48 7.56 -11.12
CA PHE A 192 -23.39 7.89 -10.03
C PHE A 192 -22.95 9.19 -9.33
N ALA A 193 -23.90 9.84 -8.67
CA ALA A 193 -23.65 11.06 -7.92
C ALA A 193 -23.07 10.77 -6.54
N LEU A 194 -22.03 11.50 -6.15
CA LEU A 194 -21.47 11.44 -4.80
C LEU A 194 -22.24 12.35 -3.85
N GLU A 195 -22.35 11.97 -2.57
CA GLU A 195 -23.05 12.74 -1.53
C GLU A 195 -22.53 14.19 -1.40
N ARG A 196 -21.23 14.39 -1.62
CA ARG A 196 -20.56 15.70 -1.53
C ARG A 196 -20.56 16.47 -2.86
N GLY A 197 -21.40 16.07 -3.81
CA GLY A 197 -21.45 16.58 -5.16
C GLY A 197 -20.37 15.97 -6.08
N GLY A 198 -20.59 16.07 -7.38
CA GLY A 198 -19.75 15.46 -8.41
C GLY A 198 -20.23 14.07 -8.83
N ARG A 199 -19.63 13.56 -9.91
CA ARG A 199 -19.91 12.22 -10.44
C ARG A 199 -18.66 11.34 -10.35
N CYS A 200 -18.87 10.07 -10.09
CA CYS A 200 -17.82 9.05 -10.10
C CYS A 200 -18.02 8.12 -11.30
N LEU A 201 -16.93 7.64 -11.89
CA LEU A 201 -16.94 6.63 -12.94
C LEU A 201 -16.45 5.29 -12.39
N ILE A 202 -17.26 4.25 -12.57
CA ILE A 202 -16.91 2.86 -12.21
C ILE A 202 -16.87 2.00 -13.46
N PHE A 203 -15.75 1.33 -13.65
CA PHE A 203 -15.41 0.55 -14.83
C PHE A 203 -15.66 -0.92 -14.53
N GLN A 204 -16.58 -1.54 -15.26
CA GLN A 204 -16.87 -2.96 -15.13
C GLN A 204 -16.13 -3.75 -16.21
N LEU A 205 -15.31 -4.71 -15.78
CA LEU A 205 -14.60 -5.61 -16.68
C LEU A 205 -15.40 -6.88 -16.98
N ALA A 206 -15.01 -7.59 -18.03
CA ALA A 206 -15.67 -8.83 -18.48
C ALA A 206 -15.67 -9.96 -17.45
N ASP A 207 -14.75 -9.93 -16.48
CA ASP A 207 -14.71 -10.88 -15.35
C ASP A 207 -15.68 -10.52 -14.22
N GLY A 208 -16.49 -9.46 -14.40
CA GLY A 208 -17.47 -8.98 -13.43
C GLY A 208 -16.89 -8.02 -12.39
N SER A 209 -15.58 -7.85 -12.33
CA SER A 209 -14.95 -6.95 -11.36
C SER A 209 -15.19 -5.47 -11.67
N MET A 210 -15.20 -4.67 -10.61
CA MET A 210 -15.40 -3.23 -10.66
C MET A 210 -14.09 -2.50 -10.36
N TRP A 211 -13.86 -1.43 -11.10
CA TRP A 211 -12.63 -0.64 -11.06
C TRP A 211 -12.97 0.84 -11.06
N GLN A 212 -12.05 1.66 -10.58
CA GLN A 212 -12.19 3.11 -10.58
C GLN A 212 -10.90 3.77 -11.04
N LEU A 213 -11.00 5.01 -11.50
CA LEU A 213 -9.81 5.78 -11.83
C LEU A 213 -8.98 6.12 -10.57
N CYS A 214 -7.67 6.13 -10.74
CA CYS A 214 -6.70 6.60 -9.75
C CYS A 214 -5.59 7.41 -10.46
N ASP A 215 -4.57 7.81 -9.70
CA ASP A 215 -3.41 8.55 -10.18
C ASP A 215 -2.67 7.91 -11.37
N VAL A 216 -2.71 6.59 -11.53
CA VAL A 216 -1.95 5.86 -12.57
C VAL A 216 -2.81 4.93 -13.43
N GLY A 217 -4.10 5.24 -13.61
CA GLY A 217 -5.02 4.45 -14.43
C GLY A 217 -6.19 3.90 -13.63
N LEU A 218 -6.46 2.60 -13.74
CA LEU A 218 -7.54 1.92 -13.02
C LEU A 218 -7.04 1.17 -11.79
N GLY A 219 -7.64 1.44 -10.62
CA GLY A 219 -7.50 0.65 -9.40
C GLY A 219 -8.76 -0.15 -9.09
N LEU A 220 -8.64 -1.20 -8.28
CA LEU A 220 -9.82 -1.93 -7.76
C LEU A 220 -10.67 -0.94 -6.95
N THR A 221 -11.99 -1.02 -7.05
CA THR A 221 -12.87 -0.20 -6.18
C THR A 221 -13.41 -1.03 -5.03
N ARG A 222 -13.94 -0.35 -4.00
CA ARG A 222 -14.64 -1.03 -2.88
C ARG A 222 -15.98 -1.62 -3.29
N PHE A 223 -16.60 -1.10 -4.36
CA PHE A 223 -17.87 -1.58 -4.86
C PHE A 223 -17.70 -2.97 -5.51
N GLN A 224 -18.52 -3.93 -5.12
CA GLN A 224 -18.54 -5.26 -5.71
C GLN A 224 -19.67 -5.43 -6.74
N GLU A 225 -20.68 -4.56 -6.69
CA GLU A 225 -21.85 -4.60 -7.55
C GLU A 225 -22.35 -3.20 -7.89
N VAL A 226 -23.26 -3.12 -8.86
CA VAL A 226 -23.87 -1.87 -9.30
C VAL A 226 -24.89 -1.42 -8.25
N GLY A 227 -24.69 -0.21 -7.71
CA GLY A 227 -25.57 0.36 -6.71
C GLY A 227 -26.89 0.92 -7.26
N PRO A 228 -27.88 1.19 -6.38
CA PRO A 228 -29.10 1.88 -6.78
C PRO A 228 -28.79 3.29 -7.28
N GLY A 229 -29.40 3.69 -8.40
CA GLY A 229 -29.22 5.02 -9.00
C GLY A 229 -27.99 5.17 -9.90
N TRP A 230 -27.24 4.10 -10.15
CA TRP A 230 -26.16 4.09 -11.12
C TRP A 230 -26.72 4.02 -12.54
N THR A 231 -26.12 4.76 -13.46
CA THR A 231 -26.53 4.79 -14.87
C THR A 231 -25.35 4.52 -15.78
N GLU A 232 -25.56 3.84 -16.92
CA GLU A 232 -24.49 3.64 -17.88
C GLU A 232 -24.07 4.97 -18.51
N HIS A 233 -22.76 5.18 -18.63
CA HIS A 233 -22.21 6.44 -19.08
C HIS A 233 -22.38 6.62 -20.60
N ALA A 234 -23.39 7.39 -21.01
CA ALA A 234 -23.82 7.54 -22.40
C ALA A 234 -22.71 7.95 -23.40
N ALA A 235 -21.73 8.76 -22.98
CA ALA A 235 -20.63 9.18 -23.88
C ALA A 235 -19.55 8.11 -24.10
N ILE A 236 -19.44 7.12 -23.21
CA ILE A 236 -18.39 6.08 -23.27
C ILE A 236 -18.97 4.79 -23.85
N THR A 237 -20.23 4.46 -23.52
CA THR A 237 -20.94 3.25 -23.97
C THR A 237 -20.80 2.94 -25.47
N PRO A 238 -20.85 3.91 -26.41
CA PRO A 238 -20.70 3.63 -27.85
C PRO A 238 -19.33 3.05 -28.27
N TYR A 239 -18.32 3.17 -27.41
CA TYR A 239 -16.94 2.73 -27.66
C TYR A 239 -16.58 1.46 -26.87
N LEU A 240 -17.58 0.79 -26.28
CA LEU A 240 -17.45 -0.46 -25.55
C LEU A 240 -18.10 -1.61 -26.33
N PRO A 241 -17.64 -2.86 -26.16
CA PRO A 241 -16.51 -3.28 -25.31
C PRO A 241 -15.14 -2.91 -25.92
N ALA A 242 -14.13 -2.72 -25.07
CA ALA A 242 -12.77 -2.39 -25.47
C ALA A 242 -11.71 -3.12 -24.64
N ASP A 243 -10.59 -3.49 -25.27
CA ASP A 243 -9.46 -4.11 -24.57
C ASP A 243 -8.47 -3.03 -24.14
N ILE A 244 -8.40 -2.75 -22.84
CA ILE A 244 -7.60 -1.67 -22.26
C ILE A 244 -6.47 -2.23 -21.39
N LEU A 245 -5.38 -1.50 -21.24
CA LEU A 245 -4.39 -1.78 -20.20
C LEU A 245 -4.75 -0.97 -18.95
N PRO A 246 -5.04 -1.60 -17.78
CA PRO A 246 -5.44 -0.88 -16.57
C PRO A 246 -4.40 0.13 -16.08
N ARG A 247 -3.12 -0.15 -16.32
CA ARG A 247 -1.98 0.78 -16.12
C ARG A 247 -1.49 1.30 -17.47
N PRO A 248 -2.17 2.28 -18.08
CA PRO A 248 -1.70 2.91 -19.30
C PRO A 248 -0.38 3.65 -19.02
N GLN A 249 0.33 4.04 -20.09
CA GLN A 249 1.45 4.94 -19.96
C GLN A 249 0.94 6.29 -19.42
N ALA A 250 1.44 6.70 -18.26
CA ALA A 250 1.10 7.98 -17.63
C ALA A 250 2.27 8.95 -17.77
N ILE A 251 1.96 10.21 -18.10
CA ILE A 251 2.94 11.30 -18.16
C ILE A 251 3.13 11.90 -16.76
N ALA A 252 2.03 12.03 -16.04
CA ALA A 252 1.95 12.54 -14.67
C ALA A 252 0.76 11.88 -13.94
N PRO A 253 0.66 12.01 -12.61
CA PRO A 253 -0.53 11.57 -11.87
C PRO A 253 -1.80 12.15 -12.50
N TRP A 254 -2.78 11.29 -12.76
CA TRP A 254 -4.04 11.62 -13.44
C TRP A 254 -3.91 12.09 -14.89
N GLU A 255 -2.74 11.95 -15.53
CA GLU A 255 -2.53 12.29 -16.93
C GLU A 255 -2.15 11.06 -17.75
N TYR A 256 -3.19 10.41 -18.31
CA TYR A 256 -3.07 9.19 -19.08
C TYR A 256 -4.27 8.98 -20.00
N GLU A 257 -4.14 8.03 -20.93
CA GLU A 257 -5.16 7.76 -21.95
C GLU A 257 -5.39 6.25 -22.12
N PHE A 258 -6.64 5.87 -22.36
CA PHE A 258 -7.05 4.52 -22.74
C PHE A 258 -7.56 4.52 -24.18
N THR A 259 -7.02 3.63 -25.00
CA THR A 259 -7.57 3.35 -26.33
C THR A 259 -8.79 2.46 -26.20
N LEU A 260 -9.93 2.93 -26.67
CA LEU A 260 -11.20 2.22 -26.72
C LEU A 260 -11.46 1.62 -28.13
N ALA A 261 -12.63 1.03 -28.34
CA ALA A 261 -13.02 0.53 -29.66
C ALA A 261 -13.13 1.67 -30.69
N GLN A 262 -13.07 1.31 -31.97
CA GLN A 262 -13.21 2.26 -33.09
C GLN A 262 -12.15 3.39 -33.08
N GLY A 263 -10.99 3.16 -32.44
CA GLY A 263 -9.92 4.17 -32.34
C GLY A 263 -10.28 5.38 -31.47
N ALA A 264 -11.33 5.29 -30.65
CA ALA A 264 -11.64 6.30 -29.66
C ALA A 264 -10.61 6.26 -28.51
N VAL A 265 -10.39 7.40 -27.87
CA VAL A 265 -9.44 7.58 -26.79
C VAL A 265 -10.16 8.25 -25.63
N LEU A 266 -10.23 7.55 -24.50
CA LEU A 266 -10.63 8.11 -23.21
C LEU A 266 -9.40 8.73 -22.56
N TRP A 267 -9.37 10.04 -22.46
CA TRP A 267 -8.29 10.76 -21.79
C TRP A 267 -8.71 11.17 -20.39
N VAL A 268 -7.75 11.20 -19.47
CA VAL A 268 -7.91 11.64 -18.09
C VAL A 268 -6.83 12.68 -17.80
N LYS A 269 -7.22 13.76 -17.11
CA LYS A 269 -6.35 14.86 -16.69
C LYS A 269 -6.67 15.30 -15.26
N PRO A 270 -5.70 15.85 -14.51
CA PRO A 270 -5.98 16.54 -13.26
C PRO A 270 -7.03 17.64 -13.43
N GLY A 271 -7.91 17.79 -12.45
CA GLY A 271 -8.89 18.86 -12.41
C GLY A 271 -8.29 20.18 -11.94
N THR A 272 -9.05 21.27 -12.08
CA THR A 272 -8.62 22.61 -11.67
C THR A 272 -8.75 22.83 -10.16
N GLN A 273 -9.56 22.01 -9.47
CA GLN A 273 -9.72 22.03 -8.02
C GLN A 273 -9.03 20.83 -7.40
N GLY A 274 -8.54 20.98 -6.17
CA GLY A 274 -8.05 19.84 -5.39
C GLY A 274 -9.10 18.73 -5.33
N GLN A 275 -8.64 17.49 -5.46
CA GLN A 275 -9.50 16.29 -5.44
C GLN A 275 -10.49 16.13 -6.59
N THR A 276 -10.20 16.76 -7.74
CA THR A 276 -11.01 16.62 -8.96
C THR A 276 -10.18 16.18 -10.15
N PHE A 277 -10.81 15.52 -11.11
CA PHE A 277 -10.26 15.23 -12.43
C PHE A 277 -11.20 15.65 -13.54
N LYS A 278 -10.62 15.79 -14.73
CA LYS A 278 -11.32 15.93 -15.99
C LYS A 278 -11.08 14.71 -16.84
N TRP A 279 -12.03 14.38 -17.68
CA TRP A 279 -11.91 13.30 -18.63
C TRP A 279 -12.76 13.64 -19.86
N GLY A 280 -12.49 12.95 -20.97
CA GLY A 280 -13.30 13.06 -22.17
C GLY A 280 -12.99 11.95 -23.16
N VAL A 281 -13.82 11.84 -24.19
CA VAL A 281 -13.59 10.87 -25.28
C VAL A 281 -13.39 11.62 -26.59
N ARG A 282 -12.32 11.27 -27.31
CA ARG A 282 -12.02 11.82 -28.63
C ARG A 282 -11.67 10.71 -29.61
N ARG A 283 -11.94 10.90 -30.90
CA ARG A 283 -11.45 9.98 -31.94
C ARG A 283 -9.97 10.27 -32.21
N SER A 284 -9.15 9.23 -32.31
CA SER A 284 -7.75 9.39 -32.69
C SER A 284 -7.64 10.03 -34.09
N ARG A 285 -6.73 11.01 -34.24
CA ARG A 285 -6.50 11.74 -35.50
C ARG A 285 -6.10 10.83 -36.68
N ALA A 286 -5.70 9.58 -36.42
CA ALA A 286 -5.38 8.60 -37.47
C ALA A 286 -6.61 8.14 -38.30
N SER A 287 -7.82 8.55 -37.93
CA SER A 287 -9.06 8.23 -38.65
C SER A 287 -9.96 9.47 -38.85
N ALA A 288 -9.35 10.65 -38.98
CA ALA A 288 -10.07 11.91 -39.06
C ALA A 288 -10.73 12.13 -40.44
N GLU A 289 -11.96 11.65 -40.58
CA GLU A 289 -13.03 12.43 -41.19
C GLU A 289 -14.21 12.57 -40.20
N GLN A 290 -14.38 13.80 -39.72
CA GLN A 290 -15.58 14.42 -39.15
C GLN A 290 -16.14 13.91 -37.79
N GLY A 291 -16.16 14.82 -36.81
CA GLY A 291 -16.98 14.75 -35.59
C GLY A 291 -16.41 15.58 -34.43
N PRO A 292 -17.21 16.42 -33.73
CA PRO A 292 -16.72 17.29 -32.65
C PRO A 292 -16.25 16.47 -31.44
N ALA A 293 -15.24 16.97 -30.73
CA ALA A 293 -14.83 16.45 -29.43
C ALA A 293 -15.97 16.67 -28.43
N LEU A 294 -16.34 15.63 -27.68
CA LEU A 294 -17.26 15.75 -26.56
C LEU A 294 -16.43 16.03 -25.30
N ASP A 295 -16.36 17.31 -24.93
CA ASP A 295 -15.77 17.75 -23.68
C ASP A 295 -16.78 17.56 -22.54
N GLY A 296 -16.53 16.60 -21.67
CA GLY A 296 -17.26 16.45 -20.41
C GLY A 296 -16.72 17.44 -19.38
N ASP A 297 -17.09 18.71 -19.45
CA ASP A 297 -16.76 19.69 -18.39
C ASP A 297 -17.76 19.55 -17.23
N SER A 298 -17.74 18.38 -16.58
CA SER A 298 -18.38 18.16 -15.29
C SER A 298 -17.30 17.77 -14.30
N ALA A 299 -17.02 18.65 -13.32
CA ALA A 299 -16.01 18.41 -12.29
C ALA A 299 -16.26 17.06 -11.60
N SER A 300 -15.49 16.05 -11.97
CA SER A 300 -15.56 14.72 -11.39
C SER A 300 -14.66 14.71 -10.16
N ARG A 301 -15.15 14.21 -9.04
CA ARG A 301 -14.37 14.14 -7.79
C ARG A 301 -13.70 12.79 -7.67
N TYR A 302 -12.51 12.77 -7.08
CA TYR A 302 -11.86 11.52 -6.72
C TYR A 302 -12.74 10.73 -5.75
N PRO A 303 -13.10 9.48 -6.06
CA PRO A 303 -13.77 8.61 -5.11
C PRO A 303 -12.83 8.36 -3.91
N ARG A 304 -13.29 8.76 -2.72
CA ARG A 304 -12.67 8.43 -1.43
C ARG A 304 -13.24 7.13 -0.88
#